data_AF-A0A7X4BT63-F1
#
_entry.id   AF-A0A7X4BT63-F1
#
_cell.length_a   1.000
_cell.length_b   1.000
_cell.length_c   1.000
_cell.angle_alpha   90.00
_cell.angle_beta   90.00
_cell.angle_gamma   90.00
#
_symmetry.space_group_name_H-M   'P 1'
#
loop_
_entity.id
_entity.type
_entity.pdbx_description
1 polymer ?
#
loop_
_entity_poly.entity_id
_entity_poly.type
_entity_poly.pdbx_seq_one_letter_code
_entity_poly.pdbx_strand_id
1 'polypeptide(L)'
;MSEPSSGLIHERESFVYTARQRDPFVPPRRSTTTGTFTDAIRLLGIIRHDRADLGVVLLDTMRTAVDETDARVPDGNPPQAVRLRLGQTLGDMRLTRIRSDHIVLEADVSTGVVRRVLRIPRTNERIPS
;
A
#
# COMPACT_ATOMS: atom_id res chain seq x y z
N MET A 1 58.92 -7.03 -29.32
CA MET A 1 57.52 -7.45 -29.51
C MET A 1 56.91 -7.52 -28.13
N SER A 2 56.00 -6.60 -27.80
CA SER A 2 55.30 -6.56 -26.50
C SER A 2 53.82 -6.35 -26.80
N GLU A 3 52.98 -7.17 -26.18
CA GLU A 3 51.53 -7.22 -26.40
C GLU A 3 50.83 -5.92 -25.94
N PRO A 4 49.76 -5.47 -26.62
CA PRO A 4 48.92 -4.40 -26.08
C PRO A 4 48.03 -4.95 -24.98
N SER A 5 48.20 -4.43 -23.76
CA SER A 5 47.28 -4.66 -22.64
C SER A 5 45.89 -4.14 -23.00
N SER A 6 44.92 -5.05 -23.06
CA SER A 6 43.50 -4.72 -23.15
C SER A 6 43.09 -4.00 -21.85
N GLY A 7 43.12 -2.68 -21.88
CA GLY A 7 42.62 -1.85 -20.78
C GLY A 7 41.10 -1.97 -20.71
N LEU A 8 40.58 -2.56 -19.64
CA LEU A 8 39.16 -2.63 -19.35
C LEU A 8 38.63 -1.21 -19.10
N ILE A 9 37.99 -0.61 -20.10
CA ILE A 9 37.32 0.69 -19.98
C ILE A 9 36.12 0.49 -19.06
N HIS A 10 36.21 0.97 -17.82
CA HIS A 10 35.06 1.03 -16.93
C HIS A 10 34.22 2.24 -17.33
N GLU A 11 33.14 1.99 -18.08
CA GLU A 11 32.11 3.00 -18.32
C GLU A 11 31.41 3.28 -16.99
N ARG A 12 31.65 4.47 -16.44
CA ARG A 12 31.02 4.94 -15.20
C ARG A 12 29.86 5.86 -15.58
N GLU A 13 28.64 5.33 -15.57
CA GLU A 13 27.44 6.16 -15.61
C GLU A 13 27.31 6.97 -14.31
N SER A 14 27.29 8.30 -14.43
CA SER A 14 27.03 9.22 -13.32
C SER A 14 25.65 9.83 -13.47
N PHE A 15 24.74 9.48 -12.56
CA PHE A 15 23.41 10.09 -12.48
C PHE A 15 23.51 11.43 -11.74
N VAL A 16 23.24 12.53 -12.43
CA VAL A 16 23.13 13.86 -11.83
C VAL A 16 21.69 14.08 -11.37
N TYR A 17 21.49 14.07 -10.05
CA TYR A 17 20.19 14.33 -9.46
C TYR A 17 19.92 15.84 -9.41
N THR A 18 18.81 16.28 -10.02
CA THR A 18 18.33 17.67 -9.87
C THR A 18 17.76 17.88 -8.47
N ALA A 19 17.96 19.08 -7.91
CA ALA A 19 17.91 19.43 -6.48
C ALA A 19 16.54 19.33 -5.75
N ARG A 20 15.63 18.45 -6.19
CA ARG A 20 14.38 18.13 -5.48
C ARG A 20 14.22 16.65 -5.15
N GLN A 21 15.22 15.83 -5.46
CA GLN A 21 15.18 14.39 -5.16
C GLN A 21 15.78 14.12 -3.77
N ARG A 22 14.99 13.49 -2.92
CA ARG A 22 15.39 13.09 -1.56
C ARG A 22 16.59 12.15 -1.64
N ASP A 23 17.57 12.37 -0.77
CA ASP A 23 18.74 11.51 -0.64
C ASP A 23 18.31 10.04 -0.41
N PRO A 24 18.68 9.12 -1.33
CA PRO A 24 18.26 7.72 -1.26
C PRO A 24 18.93 6.95 -0.09
N PHE A 25 20.01 7.50 0.49
CA PHE A 25 20.72 6.92 1.63
C PHE A 25 20.29 7.50 2.96
N VAL A 26 19.45 8.55 2.96
CA VAL A 26 18.83 9.08 4.17
C VAL A 26 17.52 8.34 4.41
N PRO A 27 17.42 7.56 5.52
CA PRO A 27 16.18 6.91 5.90
C PRO A 27 15.05 7.94 5.96
N PRO A 28 13.80 7.60 5.60
CA PRO A 28 12.71 8.55 5.68
C PRO A 28 12.65 9.03 7.12
N ARG A 29 12.65 10.36 7.34
CA ARG A 29 12.26 10.89 8.65
C ARG A 29 10.89 10.27 8.93
N ARG A 30 10.82 9.40 9.95
CA ARG A 30 9.57 8.72 10.32
C ARG A 30 8.52 9.80 10.43
N SER A 31 7.52 9.78 9.56
CA SER A 31 6.36 10.62 9.72
C SER A 31 5.71 10.19 11.02
N THR A 32 5.81 10.99 12.07
CA THR A 32 4.96 10.90 13.26
C THR A 32 3.55 11.35 12.86
N THR A 33 2.99 10.69 11.85
CA THR A 33 1.59 10.78 11.53
C THR A 33 0.95 9.73 12.41
N THR A 34 0.40 10.19 13.53
CA THR A 34 -0.63 9.50 14.31
C THR A 34 -1.86 9.30 13.43
N GLY A 35 -1.72 8.50 12.39
CA GLY A 35 -2.81 7.93 11.61
C GLY A 35 -2.83 6.46 11.99
N THR A 36 -4.00 5.96 12.37
CA THR A 36 -4.16 4.54 12.68
C THR A 36 -4.01 3.77 11.37
N PHE A 37 -2.76 3.48 10.97
CA PHE A 37 -2.48 2.71 9.78
C PHE A 37 -3.09 1.32 9.99
N THR A 38 -4.24 1.09 9.34
CA THR A 38 -4.81 -0.24 9.20
C THR A 38 -3.93 -0.95 8.16
N ASP A 39 -2.79 -1.48 8.60
CA ASP A 39 -1.75 -2.00 7.71
C ASP A 39 -2.24 -3.24 6.94
N ALA A 40 -3.11 -4.04 7.55
CA ALA A 40 -3.73 -5.21 6.92
C ALA A 40 -5.23 -4.97 6.64
N ILE A 41 -5.52 -4.48 5.42
CA ILE A 41 -6.89 -4.44 4.88
C ILE A 41 -6.99 -5.49 3.78
N ARG A 42 -7.98 -6.36 3.88
CA ARG A 42 -8.29 -7.37 2.89
C ARG A 42 -9.71 -7.17 2.36
N LEU A 43 -9.88 -7.31 1.05
CA LEU A 43 -11.21 -7.31 0.45
C LEU A 43 -11.83 -8.69 0.63
N LEU A 44 -12.93 -8.78 1.39
CA LEU A 44 -13.69 -10.02 1.58
C LEU A 44 -14.66 -10.24 0.42
N GLY A 45 -15.33 -9.19 -0.05
CA GLY A 45 -16.31 -9.31 -1.10
C GLY A 45 -16.95 -7.98 -1.49
N ILE A 46 -17.69 -8.04 -2.59
CA ILE A 46 -18.41 -6.90 -3.16
C ILE A 46 -19.85 -7.35 -3.43
N ILE A 47 -20.81 -6.73 -2.75
CA ILE A 47 -22.24 -6.90 -3.01
C ILE A 47 -22.62 -5.84 -4.04
N ARG A 48 -22.97 -6.31 -5.24
CA ARG A 48 -23.30 -5.44 -6.37
C ARG A 48 -24.77 -5.03 -6.33
N HIS A 49 -25.02 -3.85 -6.87
CA HIS A 49 -26.34 -3.32 -7.15
C HIS A 49 -26.29 -2.66 -8.54
N ASP A 50 -27.43 -2.60 -9.25
CA ASP A 50 -27.50 -2.03 -10.60
C ASP A 50 -27.10 -0.55 -10.62
N ARG A 51 -27.42 0.15 -9.53
CA ARG A 51 -26.91 1.48 -9.24
C ARG A 51 -25.57 1.42 -8.50
N ALA A 52 -24.54 2.03 -9.07
CA ALA A 52 -23.16 1.96 -8.57
C ALA A 52 -22.95 2.58 -7.17
N ASP A 53 -23.77 3.58 -6.81
CA ASP A 53 -23.77 4.25 -5.49
C ASP A 53 -24.32 3.36 -4.36
N LEU A 54 -25.12 2.35 -4.71
CA LEU A 54 -25.72 1.40 -3.76
C LEU A 54 -24.88 0.14 -3.56
N GLY A 55 -23.79 -0.02 -4.32
CA GLY A 55 -22.84 -1.10 -4.14
C GLY A 55 -22.21 -1.07 -2.74
N VAL A 56 -22.03 -2.26 -2.17
CA VAL A 56 -21.47 -2.44 -0.82
C VAL A 56 -20.20 -3.28 -0.90
N VAL A 57 -19.18 -2.86 -0.18
CA VAL A 57 -17.90 -3.54 -0.07
C VAL A 57 -17.75 -4.07 1.36
N LEU A 58 -17.29 -5.31 1.47
CA LEU A 58 -16.94 -5.94 2.74
C LEU A 58 -15.42 -6.04 2.84
N LEU A 59 -14.86 -5.41 3.86
CA LEU A 59 -13.44 -5.42 4.14
C LEU A 59 -13.18 -6.15 5.45
N ASP A 60 -12.06 -6.85 5.52
CA ASP A 60 -11.49 -7.31 6.77
C ASP A 60 -10.34 -6.37 7.14
N THR A 61 -10.39 -5.85 8.36
CA THR A 61 -9.35 -4.97 8.90
C THR A 61 -8.69 -5.66 10.08
N MET A 62 -7.41 -5.95 9.92
CA MET A 62 -6.53 -6.35 11.01
C MET A 62 -5.71 -5.14 11.43
N ARG A 63 -5.71 -4.89 12.74
CA ARG A 63 -4.83 -3.91 13.35
C ARG A 63 -3.52 -4.62 13.70
N THR A 64 -2.41 -4.02 13.30
CA THR A 64 -1.09 -4.47 13.71
C THR A 64 -0.48 -3.40 14.60
N ALA A 65 -0.02 -3.81 15.78
CA ALA A 65 0.86 -3.02 16.60
C ALA A 65 2.29 -3.12 16.04
N VAL A 66 3.09 -2.09 16.27
CA VAL A 66 4.53 -2.16 16.07
C VAL A 66 5.15 -2.46 17.43
N ASP A 67 5.83 -3.59 17.54
CA ASP A 67 6.54 -3.99 18.77
C ASP A 67 7.87 -3.24 18.93
N GLU A 68 8.52 -3.35 20.09
CA GLU A 68 9.79 -2.70 20.43
C GLU A 68 10.95 -3.03 19.46
N THR A 69 10.80 -4.10 18.67
CA THR A 69 11.74 -4.51 17.62
C THR A 69 11.39 -3.99 16.22
N ASP A 70 10.50 -3.00 16.10
CA ASP A 70 9.92 -2.50 14.83
C ASP A 70 9.20 -3.60 14.00
N ALA A 71 8.85 -4.73 14.63
CA ALA A 71 8.10 -5.81 13.98
C ALA A 71 6.60 -5.51 14.02
N ARG A 72 5.89 -5.70 12.90
CA ARG A 72 4.42 -5.60 12.84
C ARG A 72 3.83 -6.87 13.43
N VAL A 73 3.26 -6.76 14.62
CA VAL A 73 2.59 -7.87 15.34
C VAL A 73 1.09 -7.59 15.35
N PRO A 74 0.21 -8.57 15.11
CA PRO A 74 -1.23 -8.39 15.33
C PRO A 74 -1.47 -7.84 16.74
N ASP A 75 -2.25 -6.77 16.88
CA ASP A 75 -2.45 -6.08 18.16
C ASP A 75 -3.36 -6.85 19.15
N GLY A 76 -3.62 -8.13 18.87
CA GLY A 76 -4.52 -8.99 19.63
C GLY A 76 -6.01 -8.72 19.42
N ASN A 77 -6.39 -7.66 18.68
CA ASN A 77 -7.79 -7.43 18.35
C ASN A 77 -8.24 -8.39 17.24
N PRO A 78 -9.46 -8.97 17.36
CA PRO A 78 -9.98 -9.83 16.33
C PRO A 78 -10.15 -9.05 15.02
N PRO A 79 -9.91 -9.69 13.85
CA PRO A 79 -10.23 -9.11 12.56
C PRO A 79 -11.66 -8.58 12.54
N GLN A 80 -11.85 -7.32 12.16
CA GLN A 80 -13.16 -6.70 12.11
C GLN A 80 -13.64 -6.60 10.66
N ALA A 81 -14.80 -7.18 10.40
CA ALA A 81 -15.49 -7.00 9.12
C ALA A 81 -16.13 -5.60 9.07
N VAL A 82 -15.69 -4.77 8.13
CA VAL A 82 -16.21 -3.42 7.91
C VAL A 82 -16.98 -3.36 6.60
N ARG A 83 -18.11 -2.66 6.62
CA ARG A 83 -18.94 -2.40 5.45
C ARG A 83 -18.73 -0.98 4.95
N LEU A 84 -18.35 -0.82 3.67
CA LEU A 84 -18.20 0.48 3.02
C LEU A 84 -19.08 0.61 1.78
N ARG A 85 -19.51 1.85 1.51
CA ARG A 85 -20.16 2.29 0.27
C ARG A 85 -19.29 3.34 -0.43
N LEU A 86 -19.58 3.56 -1.71
CA LEU A 86 -18.91 4.58 -2.50
C LEU A 86 -18.94 5.94 -1.79
N GLY A 87 -17.77 6.55 -1.65
CA GLY A 87 -17.58 7.84 -0.97
C GLY A 87 -17.37 7.75 0.54
N GLN A 88 -17.60 6.61 1.19
CA GLN A 88 -17.34 6.41 2.62
C GLN A 88 -15.84 6.22 2.92
N THR A 89 -15.46 6.44 4.17
CA THR A 89 -14.06 6.39 4.63
C THR A 89 -13.80 5.23 5.58
N LEU A 90 -12.56 4.74 5.56
CA LEU A 90 -11.99 3.78 6.50
C LEU A 90 -10.63 4.32 6.95
N GLY A 91 -10.57 4.83 8.17
CA GLY A 91 -9.45 5.66 8.61
C GLY A 91 -9.31 6.87 7.68
N ASP A 92 -8.09 7.13 7.21
CA ASP A 92 -7.77 8.25 6.32
C ASP A 92 -8.02 7.93 4.82
N MET A 93 -8.51 6.72 4.51
CA MET A 93 -8.78 6.30 3.14
C MET A 93 -10.26 6.39 2.78
N ARG A 94 -10.56 6.96 1.61
CA ARG A 94 -11.90 7.06 1.03
C ARG A 94 -12.10 6.05 -0.09
N LEU A 95 -13.24 5.37 -0.11
CA LEU A 95 -13.65 4.50 -1.20
C LEU A 95 -14.12 5.32 -2.40
N THR A 96 -13.31 5.38 -3.47
CA THR A 96 -13.60 6.21 -4.65
C THR A 96 -14.09 5.40 -5.85
N ARG A 97 -13.91 4.08 -5.83
CA ARG A 97 -14.36 3.21 -6.93
C ARG A 97 -14.66 1.80 -6.46
N ILE A 98 -15.76 1.25 -6.97
CA ILE A 98 -16.17 -0.15 -6.81
C ILE A 98 -16.27 -0.76 -8.20
N ARG A 99 -15.56 -1.87 -8.44
CA ARG A 99 -15.67 -2.71 -9.64
C ARG A 99 -16.08 -4.13 -9.24
N SER A 100 -16.23 -5.02 -10.20
CA SER A 100 -16.64 -6.40 -9.95
C SER A 100 -15.58 -7.25 -9.26
N ASP A 101 -14.29 -6.93 -9.47
CA ASP A 101 -13.14 -7.73 -9.03
C ASP A 101 -12.21 -6.96 -8.07
N HIS A 102 -12.38 -5.64 -7.97
CA HIS A 102 -11.54 -4.79 -7.16
C HIS A 102 -12.26 -3.52 -6.69
N ILE A 103 -11.64 -2.86 -5.73
CA ILE A 103 -12.01 -1.52 -5.26
C ILE A 103 -10.80 -0.60 -5.27
N VAL A 104 -11.04 0.71 -5.20
CA VAL A 104 -10.00 1.73 -5.05
C VAL A 104 -10.27 2.55 -3.80
N LEU A 105 -9.29 2.57 -2.91
CA LEU A 105 -9.22 3.45 -1.75
C LEU A 105 -8.20 4.56 -2.04
N GLU A 106 -8.53 5.81 -1.72
CA GLU A 106 -7.65 6.95 -1.86
C GLU A 106 -7.44 7.65 -0.52
N ALA A 107 -6.21 8.00 -0.17
CA ALA A 107 -5.89 8.84 0.97
C ALA A 107 -5.13 10.07 0.49
N ASP A 108 -5.55 11.24 0.97
CA ASP A 108 -4.82 12.48 0.78
C ASP A 108 -3.69 12.54 1.81
N VAL A 109 -2.45 12.58 1.34
CA VAL A 109 -1.25 12.74 2.17
C VAL A 109 -0.51 14.02 1.77
N SER A 110 0.40 14.49 2.62
CA SER A 110 1.13 15.75 2.40
C SER A 110 1.92 15.80 1.09
N THR A 111 2.26 14.64 0.52
CA THR A 111 3.01 14.49 -0.74
C THR A 111 2.14 14.24 -1.96
N GLY A 112 0.82 14.14 -1.83
CA GLY A 112 -0.12 13.87 -2.93
C GLY A 112 -1.22 12.88 -2.54
N VAL A 113 -1.80 12.21 -3.53
CA VAL A 113 -2.86 11.21 -3.31
C VAL A 113 -2.27 9.81 -3.38
N VAL A 114 -2.41 9.03 -2.32
CA VAL A 114 -2.07 7.61 -2.29
C VAL A 114 -3.28 6.79 -2.71
N ARG A 115 -3.10 5.92 -3.71
CA ARG A 115 -4.15 5.01 -4.19
C ARG A 115 -3.82 3.57 -3.80
N ARG A 116 -4.75 2.89 -3.14
CA ARG A 116 -4.67 1.46 -2.82
C ARG A 116 -5.75 0.70 -3.57
N VAL A 117 -5.34 -0.26 -4.39
CA VAL A 117 -6.25 -1.15 -5.12
C VAL A 117 -6.33 -2.47 -4.36
N LEU A 118 -7.52 -2.85 -3.91
CA LEU A 118 -7.75 -4.13 -3.24
C LEU A 118 -8.56 -5.03 -4.16
N ARG A 119 -8.11 -6.28 -4.33
CA ARG A 119 -8.73 -7.29 -5.18
C ARG A 119 -9.32 -8.41 -4.32
N ILE A 120 -10.40 -9.02 -4.80
CA ILE A 120 -10.94 -10.22 -4.15
C ILE A 120 -9.87 -11.32 -4.27
N PRO A 121 -9.44 -11.95 -3.16
CA PRO A 121 -8.50 -13.05 -3.20
C PRO A 121 -9.04 -14.14 -4.11
N ARG A 122 -8.25 -14.56 -5.10
CA ARG A 122 -8.63 -15.72 -5.91
C ARG A 122 -8.46 -16.95 -5.03
N THR A 123 -9.43 -17.86 -5.07
CA THR A 123 -9.55 -19.05 -4.19
C THR A 123 -8.32 -19.99 -4.19
N ASN A 124 -7.32 -19.78 -5.06
CA ASN A 124 -6.09 -20.56 -5.13
C ASN A 124 -4.82 -19.87 -4.60
N GLU A 125 -4.88 -18.63 -4.10
CA GLU A 125 -3.75 -18.02 -3.40
C GLU A 125 -3.72 -18.51 -1.95
N ARG A 126 -3.02 -19.62 -1.71
CA ARG A 126 -2.65 -20.04 -0.35
C ARG A 126 -1.84 -18.93 0.29
N ILE A 127 -2.30 -18.44 1.44
CA ILE A 127 -1.56 -17.52 2.30
C ILE A 127 -0.44 -18.36 2.93
N PRO A 128 0.85 -18.05 2.72
CA PRO A 128 1.91 -18.66 3.50
C PRO A 128 1.69 -18.30 4.97
N SER A 129 1.65 -19.34 5.80
CA SER A 129 1.47 -19.28 7.25
C SER A 129 2.69 -18.67 7.93
#